data_AF-A0A4R5NTZ3-F1
#
_entry.id   AF-A0A4R5NTZ3-F1
#
_cell.length_a   1.000
_cell.length_b   1.000
_cell.length_c   1.000
_cell.angle_alpha   90.00
_cell.angle_beta   90.00
_cell.angle_gamma   90.00
#
_symmetry.space_group_name_H-M   'P 1'
#
loop_
_entity.id
_entity.type
_entity.pdbx_description
1 polymer ?
#
loop_
_entity_poly.entity_id
_entity_poly.type
_entity_poly.pdbx_seq_one_letter_code
_entity_poly.pdbx_strand_id
1 'polypeptide(L)' 'MWKTIILANADTKEKLYLTSKNPKNTPHKIKLKKYSPKLKHRVWFTEIN' A
#
# COMPACT_ATOMS: atom_id res chain seq x y z
N MET A 1 -10.96 -13.43 8.20
CA MET A 1 -11.15 -13.46 6.74
C MET A 1 -10.17 -12.48 6.14
N TRP A 2 -9.47 -12.88 5.08
CA TRP A 2 -8.51 -12.04 4.41
C TRP A 2 -9.27 -10.99 3.59
N LYS A 3 -8.78 -9.76 3.57
CA LYS A 3 -9.35 -8.65 2.80
C LYS A 3 -8.33 -8.17 1.78
N THR A 4 -8.78 -7.96 0.55
CA THR A 4 -7.97 -7.30 -0.47
C THR A 4 -7.92 -5.80 -0.17
N ILE A 5 -6.73 -5.22 -0.30
CA ILE A 5 -6.43 -3.81 -0.03
C ILE A 5 -5.57 -3.24 -1.17
N ILE A 6 -5.66 -1.94 -1.38
CA ILE A 6 -4.80 -1.21 -2.32
C ILE A 6 -3.76 -0.44 -1.50
N LEU A 7 -2.52 -0.41 -1.97
CA LEU A 7 -1.51 0.50 -1.45
C LEU A 7 -1.31 1.64 -2.43
N ALA A 8 -1.36 2.87 -1.91
CA ALA A 8 -1.09 4.05 -2.69
C ALA A 8 -0.05 4.96 -2.04
N ASN A 9 0.62 5.74 -2.88
CA ASN A 9 1.49 6.80 -2.46
C ASN A 9 0.70 8.12 -2.46
N ALA A 10 0.70 8.83 -1.33
CA ALA A 10 0.01 10.10 -1.16
C ALA A 10 0.61 11.21 -2.03
N ASP A 11 1.94 11.22 -2.18
CA ASP A 11 2.66 12.29 -2.86
C ASP A 11 2.46 12.24 -4.38
N THR A 12 2.57 11.04 -4.96
CA THR A 12 2.47 10.81 -6.42
C THR A 12 1.06 10.46 -6.90
N LYS A 13 0.11 10.30 -5.95
CA LYS A 13 -1.26 9.81 -6.15
C LYS A 13 -1.33 8.46 -6.89
N GLU A 14 -0.27 7.66 -6.79
CA GLU A 14 -0.14 6.35 -7.44
C GLU A 14 -0.86 5.27 -6.63
N LYS A 15 -1.84 4.57 -7.24
CA LYS A 15 -2.55 3.42 -6.65
C LYS A 15 -2.15 2.13 -7.38
N LEU A 16 -0.94 1.63 -7.11
CA LEU A 16 -0.31 0.62 -7.96
C LEU A 16 -0.44 -0.80 -7.43
N TYR A 17 -0.39 -0.98 -6.12
CA TYR A 17 -0.19 -2.30 -5.54
C TYR A 17 -1.48 -2.84 -4.95
N LEU A 18 -1.88 -4.02 -5.40
CA LEU A 18 -2.96 -4.81 -4.83
C LEU A 18 -2.35 -5.87 -3.92
N THR A 19 -2.84 -5.97 -2.69
CA THR A 19 -2.39 -6.98 -1.73
C THR A 19 -3.56 -7.50 -0.92
N SER A 20 -3.36 -8.57 -0.15
CA SER A 20 -4.32 -9.02 0.85
C SER A 20 -3.75 -8.87 2.26
N LYS A 21 -4.63 -8.55 3.20
CA LYS A 21 -4.31 -8.38 4.62
C LYS A 21 -5.32 -9.16 5.45
N ASN A 22 -4.88 -9.67 6.59
CA ASN A 22 -5.78 -10.18 7.62
C ASN A 22 -6.01 -9.11 8.70
N PRO A 23 -7.17 -8.44 8.74
CA PRO A 23 -7.41 -7.34 9.68
C PRO A 23 -7.39 -7.77 11.14
N LYS A 24 -7.64 -9.06 11.43
CA LYS A 24 -7.58 -9.58 12.81
C LYS A 24 -6.16 -9.57 13.36
N ASN A 25 -5.18 -9.92 12.53
CA ASN A 25 -3.76 -9.94 12.93
C ASN A 25 -3.11 -8.57 12.79
N THR A 26 -3.56 -7.76 11.83
CA THR A 26 -2.97 -6.47 11.50
C THR A 26 -4.07 -5.40 11.42
N PRO A 27 -4.55 -4.88 12.56
CA PRO A 27 -5.65 -3.92 12.58
C PRO A 27 -5.25 -2.54 12.04
N HIS A 28 -3.97 -2.17 12.13
CA HIS A 28 -3.46 -0.88 11.66
C HIS A 28 -3.32 -0.81 10.14
N LYS A 29 -3.24 0.42 9.60
CA LYS A 29 -2.97 0.66 8.17
C LYS A 29 -1.55 0.22 7.82
N ILE A 30 -1.43 -0.63 6.81
CA ILE A 30 -0.13 -1.11 6.33
C ILE A 30 0.63 0.04 5.65
N LYS A 31 1.94 0.14 5.93
CA LYS A 31 2.88 1.02 5.23
C LYS A 31 4.07 0.20 4.75
N LEU A 32 4.33 0.20 3.44
CA LEU A 32 5.41 -0.60 2.85
C LEU A 32 6.26 0.23 1.89
N LYS A 33 7.58 0.03 1.93
CA LYS A 33 8.53 0.59 0.94
C LYS A 33 8.45 -0.20 -0.37
N LYS A 34 7.82 0.39 -1.39
CA LYS A 34 7.66 -0.19 -2.74
C LYS A 34 8.16 0.78 -3.80
N TYR A 35 8.37 0.28 -5.01
CA TYR A 35 8.94 1.05 -6.10
C TYR A 35 7.89 2.00 -6.72
N SER A 36 8.22 3.26 -6.91
CA SER A 36 7.40 4.19 -7.69
C SER A 36 7.99 4.30 -9.10
N PRO A 37 7.25 3.93 -10.16
CA PRO A 37 7.68 4.13 -11.54
C PRO A 37 7.86 5.61 -11.89
N LYS A 38 7.01 6.51 -11.33
CA LYS A 38 7.14 7.96 -11.58
C LYS A 38 8.41 8.54 -10.98
N LEU A 39 8.71 8.19 -9.72
CA LEU A 39 9.87 8.74 -9.02
C LEU A 39 11.16 7.94 -9.28
N LYS A 40 11.06 6.76 -9.89
CA LYS A 40 12.16 5.84 -10.21
C LYS A 40 12.97 5.38 -8.98
N HIS A 41 12.36 5.38 -7.80
CA HIS A 41 12.97 4.87 -6.57
C HIS A 41 11.92 4.29 -5.61
N ARG A 42 12.38 3.68 -4.51
CA ARG A 42 11.49 3.08 -3.50
C ARG A 42 10.98 4.14 -2.53
N VAL A 43 9.66 4.24 -2.42
CA VAL A 43 8.95 5.18 -1.58
C VAL A 43 7.93 4.46 -0.72
N TRP A 44 7.35 5.17 0.24
CA TRP A 44 6.34 4.62 1.12
C TRP A 44 4.98 4.59 0.43
N PHE A 45 4.40 3.40 0.34
CA PHE A 45 3.01 3.19 -0.05
C PHE A 45 2.21 2.83 1.19
N THR A 46 1.06 3.49 1.36
CA THR A 46 0.17 3.32 2.50
C THR A 46 -1.15 2.68 2.05
N GLU A 47 -1.71 1.84 2.91
CA GLU A 47 -3.03 1.22 2.70
C GLU A 47 -4.12 2.26 2.50
N ILE A 48 -4.80 2.12 1.35
CA ILE A 48 -6.02 2.84 1.00
C ILE A 48 -7.09 1.78 0.78
N ASN A 49 -8.01 1.71 1.73
CA ASN A 49 -9.22 0.90 1.69
C ASN A 49 -10.26 1.57 2.59
#